data_AF-A0A9D9PW97-F1
#
_entry.id   AF-A0A9D9PW97-F1
#
_cell.length_a   1.000
_cell.length_b   1.000
_cell.length_c   1.000
_cell.angle_alpha   90.00
_cell.angle_beta   90.00
_cell.angle_gamma   90.00
#
_symmetry.space_group_name_H-M   'P 1'
#
loop_
_entity.id
_entity.type
_entity.pdbx_description
1 polymer ?
#
loop_
_entity_poly.entity_id
_entity_poly.type
_entity_poly.pdbx_seq_one_letter_code
_entity_poly.pdbx_strand_id
1 'polypeptide(L)'
;PQVERIVPGLFIMPAVTGVLILLAVYAWRFAPVTFRSRFKAGTEVGLLIPVILFGAWLSFQLGGLIEHAFLGSDYRDWLLRALGITYDQRNSLVVGLAMGFAVIPIIFTIAEDSLSNVPQHLSAGSLALGATPWQTALRVVLPTASPGIFSAIMIGFGRAVGETMIVLMATGNTPVMNWSIFNGFRALSANIAVELPEAPEGGTLFRVLFLAALLLFIMTFVVNTVAELVRLRLRRKFRYL
;
A
#
# COMPACT_ATOMS: atom_id res chain seq x y z
N PRO A 1 -7.29 -6.05 19.14
CA PRO A 1 -7.03 -5.62 20.53
C PRO A 1 -5.66 -4.96 20.80
N GLN A 2 -4.52 -5.53 20.37
CA GLN A 2 -3.21 -4.90 20.66
C GLN A 2 -2.90 -3.69 19.76
N VAL A 3 -3.25 -3.75 18.47
CA VAL A 3 -2.98 -2.63 17.53
C VAL A 3 -3.82 -1.39 17.87
N GLU A 4 -5.05 -1.59 18.35
CA GLU A 4 -5.96 -0.52 18.79
C GLU A 4 -5.32 0.38 19.86
N ARG A 5 -4.63 -0.21 20.84
CA ARG A 5 -3.94 0.55 21.90
C ARG A 5 -2.70 1.30 21.42
N ILE A 6 -2.12 0.88 20.29
CA ILE A 6 -0.88 1.43 19.73
C ILE A 6 -1.18 2.66 18.86
N VAL A 7 -2.33 2.70 18.20
CA VAL A 7 -2.69 3.76 17.23
C VAL A 7 -2.66 5.16 17.86
N PRO A 8 -3.30 5.43 19.02
CA PRO A 8 -3.21 6.75 19.67
C PRO A 8 -1.77 7.10 20.07
N GLY A 9 -1.02 6.13 20.60
CA GLY A 9 0.39 6.30 20.96
C GLY A 9 1.28 6.65 19.76
N LEU A 10 0.99 6.09 18.58
CA LEU A 10 1.70 6.39 17.33
C LEU A 10 1.42 7.82 16.85
N PHE A 11 0.18 8.31 16.93
CA PHE A 11 -0.17 9.68 16.54
C PHE A 11 0.47 10.74 17.44
N ILE A 12 0.62 10.42 18.73
CA ILE A 12 1.21 11.33 19.72
C ILE A 12 2.75 11.26 19.71
N MET A 13 3.31 10.19 19.12
CA MET A 13 4.76 9.94 19.10
C MET A 13 5.59 11.12 18.56
N PRO A 14 5.29 11.75 17.41
CA PRO A 14 6.10 12.86 16.89
C PRO A 14 6.08 14.07 17.84
N ALA A 15 4.95 14.34 18.49
CA ALA A 15 4.81 15.44 19.43
C ALA A 15 5.61 15.16 20.73
N VAL A 16 5.46 13.98 21.32
CA VAL A 16 6.16 13.59 22.55
C VAL A 16 7.66 13.47 22.34
N THR A 17 8.10 12.83 21.26
CA THR A 17 9.53 12.76 20.92
C THR A 17 10.09 14.15 20.62
N GLY A 18 9.35 15.01 19.90
CA GLY A 18 9.76 16.40 19.68
C GLY A 18 9.96 17.19 20.98
N VAL A 19 9.01 17.09 21.92
CA VAL A 19 9.11 17.73 23.24
C VAL A 19 10.29 17.16 24.05
N LEU A 20 10.49 15.84 24.04
CA LEU A 20 11.61 15.20 24.74
C LEU A 20 12.97 15.59 24.16
N ILE A 21 13.08 15.74 22.84
CA ILE A 21 14.30 16.23 22.20
C ILE A 21 14.57 17.67 22.66
N LEU A 22 13.55 18.55 22.68
CA LEU A 22 13.70 19.92 23.16
C LEU A 22 14.11 19.98 24.65
N LEU A 23 13.52 19.13 25.49
CA LEU A 23 13.88 19.02 26.91
C LEU A 23 15.30 18.47 27.09
N ALA A 24 15.72 17.49 26.28
CA ALA A 24 17.08 16.96 26.31
C ALA A 24 18.11 18.03 25.92
N VAL A 25 17.82 18.83 24.89
CA VAL A 25 18.66 19.97 24.49
C VAL A 25 18.66 21.06 25.56
N TYR A 26 17.52 21.34 26.19
CA TYR A 26 17.43 22.28 27.30
C TYR A 26 18.24 21.81 28.51
N ALA A 27 18.12 20.54 28.90
CA ALA A 27 18.90 19.94 29.97
C ALA A 27 20.42 19.95 29.65
N TRP A 28 20.79 19.74 28.39
CA TRP A 28 22.18 19.85 27.93
C TRP A 28 22.76 21.26 28.15
N ARG A 29 21.93 22.31 28.07
CA ARG A 29 22.36 23.69 28.38
C ARG A 29 22.71 23.89 29.86
N PHE A 30 22.10 23.15 30.78
CA PHE A 30 22.41 23.22 32.21
C PHE A 30 23.51 22.23 32.64
N ALA A 31 23.93 21.32 31.75
CA ALA A 31 24.94 20.31 32.09
C ALA A 31 26.32 20.96 32.33
N PRO A 32 27.02 20.64 33.43
CA PRO A 32 28.32 21.22 33.78
C PRO A 32 29.40 20.91 32.72
N VAL A 33 30.34 21.85 32.56
CA VAL A 33 31.37 21.84 31.49
C VAL A 33 32.24 20.56 31.51
N THR A 34 32.47 19.98 32.69
CA THR A 34 33.21 18.73 32.90
C THR A 34 32.55 17.51 32.23
N PHE A 35 31.21 17.54 32.10
CA PHE A 35 30.46 16.46 31.46
C PHE A 35 30.40 16.66 29.94
N ARG A 36 30.31 17.92 29.48
CA ARG A 36 30.35 18.28 28.05
C ARG A 36 31.71 17.99 27.41
N SER A 37 32.82 18.16 28.13
CA SER A 37 34.17 17.91 27.59
C SER A 37 34.49 16.43 27.35
N ARG A 38 33.64 15.50 27.80
CA ARG A 38 33.82 14.05 27.64
C ARG A 38 33.24 13.51 26.33
N PHE A 39 32.38 14.29 25.67
CA PHE A 39 31.72 13.91 24.41
C PHE A 39 32.40 14.62 23.24
N LYS A 40 32.84 13.85 22.24
CA LYS A 40 33.42 14.39 21.00
C LYS A 40 32.29 14.91 20.09
N ALA A 41 32.62 15.91 19.25
CA ALA A 41 31.70 16.40 18.22
C ALA A 41 31.22 15.22 17.34
N GLY A 42 29.89 15.03 17.25
CA GLY A 42 29.25 13.90 16.57
C GLY A 42 28.69 12.79 17.48
N THR A 43 29.13 12.67 18.74
CA THR A 43 28.53 11.71 19.70
C THR A 43 27.16 12.15 20.21
N GLU A 44 26.80 13.42 19.99
CA GLU A 44 25.50 14.02 20.35
C GLU A 44 24.32 13.32 19.66
N VAL A 45 24.51 12.84 18.42
CA VAL A 45 23.50 12.04 17.71
C VAL A 45 23.24 10.71 18.43
N GLY A 46 24.30 10.09 18.97
CA GLY A 46 24.19 8.87 19.77
C GLY A 46 23.42 9.10 21.08
N LEU A 47 23.48 10.30 21.64
CA LEU A 47 22.73 10.68 22.85
C LEU A 47 21.23 10.88 22.58
N LEU A 48 20.87 11.26 21.35
CA LEU A 48 19.47 11.38 20.92
C LEU A 48 18.80 10.02 20.71
N ILE A 49 19.54 8.95 20.37
CA ILE A 49 18.96 7.62 20.14
C ILE A 49 18.21 7.11 21.40
N PRO A 50 18.79 7.10 22.61
CA PRO A 50 18.07 6.76 23.84
C PRO A 50 16.86 7.65 24.11
N VAL A 51 16.95 8.96 23.81
CA VAL A 51 15.86 9.92 24.01
C VAL A 51 14.69 9.62 23.07
N ILE A 52 14.98 9.30 21.80
CA ILE A 52 13.97 8.91 20.81
C ILE A 52 13.30 7.59 21.21
N LEU A 53 14.08 6.58 21.61
CA LEU A 53 13.55 5.30 22.05
C LEU A 53 12.70 5.43 23.33
N PHE A 54 13.16 6.22 24.29
CA PHE A 54 12.40 6.52 25.51
C PHE A 54 11.13 7.31 25.19
N GLY A 55 11.20 8.27 24.27
CA GLY A 55 10.03 9.01 23.82
C GLY A 55 9.02 8.14 23.09
N ALA A 56 9.46 7.19 22.27
CA ALA A 56 8.58 6.19 21.67
C ALA A 56 7.88 5.34 22.76
N TRP A 57 8.65 4.81 23.71
CA TRP A 57 8.11 4.04 24.83
C TRP A 57 7.10 4.83 25.67
N LEU A 58 7.42 6.09 26.00
CA LEU A 58 6.56 6.99 26.76
C LEU A 58 5.28 7.32 25.99
N SER A 59 5.37 7.49 24.67
CA SER A 59 4.21 7.76 23.81
C SER A 59 3.21 6.61 23.82
N PHE A 60 3.68 5.36 23.87
CA PHE A 60 2.79 4.20 23.98
C PHE A 60 2.10 4.12 25.34
N GLN A 61 2.78 4.48 26.43
CA GLN A 61 2.18 4.52 27.76
C GLN A 61 1.19 5.68 27.93
N LEU A 62 1.54 6.87 27.42
CA LEU A 62 0.68 8.05 27.46
C LEU A 62 -0.49 7.95 26.49
N GLY A 63 -0.35 7.19 25.39
CA GLY A 63 -1.40 6.99 24.39
C GLY A 63 -2.70 6.49 25.01
N GLY A 64 -2.63 5.49 25.90
CA GLY A 64 -3.81 4.98 26.61
C GLY A 64 -4.42 5.98 27.59
N LEU A 65 -3.60 6.79 28.28
CA LEU A 65 -4.09 7.82 29.21
C LEU A 65 -4.78 8.98 28.47
N ILE A 66 -4.23 9.39 27.33
CA ILE A 66 -4.77 10.48 26.51
C ILE A 66 -6.06 10.05 25.80
N GLU A 67 -6.15 8.79 25.35
CA GLU A 67 -7.38 8.24 24.77
C GLU A 67 -8.54 8.30 25.77
N HIS A 68 -8.32 7.88 27.02
CA HIS A 68 -9.34 7.97 28.06
C HIS A 68 -9.67 9.42 28.48
N ALA A 69 -8.68 10.32 28.52
CA ALA A 69 -8.85 11.70 28.98
C ALA A 69 -9.48 12.65 27.95
N PHE A 70 -9.13 12.51 26.66
CA PHE A 70 -9.59 13.42 25.59
C PHE A 70 -10.72 12.84 24.74
N LEU A 71 -10.75 11.52 24.49
CA LEU A 71 -11.74 10.90 23.60
C LEU A 71 -12.88 10.22 24.37
N GLY A 72 -12.75 10.01 25.69
CA GLY A 72 -13.77 9.45 26.59
C GLY A 72 -14.05 7.94 26.40
N SER A 73 -13.78 7.37 25.22
CA SER A 73 -13.88 5.95 24.87
C SER A 73 -12.82 5.58 23.82
N ASP A 74 -12.90 4.36 23.23
CA ASP A 74 -12.05 3.92 22.12
C ASP A 74 -12.04 4.94 20.96
N TYR A 75 -10.87 5.11 20.33
CA TYR A 75 -10.69 5.97 19.15
C TYR A 75 -11.70 5.69 18.02
N ARG A 76 -12.15 4.44 17.88
CA ARG A 76 -13.16 4.01 16.89
C ARG A 76 -14.52 4.66 17.14
N ASP A 77 -14.93 4.72 18.39
CA ASP A 77 -16.21 5.30 18.79
C ASP A 77 -16.22 6.82 18.61
N TRP A 78 -15.08 7.47 18.83
CA TRP A 78 -14.93 8.88 18.50
C TRP A 78 -15.01 9.11 17.00
N LEU A 79 -14.34 8.28 16.18
CA LEU A 79 -14.39 8.36 14.73
C LEU A 79 -15.82 8.18 14.19
N LEU A 80 -16.56 7.24 14.80
CA LEU A 80 -17.97 7.00 14.51
C LEU A 80 -18.85 8.19 14.87
N ARG A 81 -18.67 8.79 16.05
CA ARG A 81 -19.47 9.95 16.49
C ARG A 81 -19.13 11.23 15.74
N ALA A 82 -17.85 11.43 15.39
CA ALA A 82 -17.37 12.65 14.74
C ALA A 82 -17.55 12.64 13.22
N LEU A 83 -17.29 11.50 12.57
CA LEU A 83 -17.26 11.38 11.10
C LEU A 83 -18.32 10.41 10.55
N GLY A 84 -19.00 9.64 11.39
CA GLY A 84 -19.95 8.60 10.94
C GLY A 84 -19.27 7.40 10.26
N ILE A 85 -17.95 7.26 10.40
CA ILE A 85 -17.16 6.25 9.71
C ILE A 85 -16.81 5.12 10.68
N THR A 86 -17.20 3.89 10.34
CA THR A 86 -16.71 2.68 11.00
C THR A 86 -15.29 2.37 10.52
N TYR A 87 -14.36 2.15 11.46
CA TYR A 87 -12.99 1.73 11.17
C TYR A 87 -12.78 0.31 11.68
N ASP A 88 -12.52 -0.62 10.75
CA ASP A 88 -12.08 -1.98 11.07
C ASP A 88 -10.56 -2.07 10.94
N GLN A 89 -9.92 -2.84 11.81
CA GLN A 89 -8.49 -3.16 11.69
C GLN A 89 -8.22 -3.91 10.38
N ARG A 90 -9.18 -4.73 9.93
CA ARG A 90 -9.14 -5.44 8.66
C ARG A 90 -10.00 -4.71 7.64
N ASN A 91 -9.37 -3.90 6.79
CA ASN A 91 -10.09 -3.00 5.89
C ASN A 91 -9.55 -2.98 4.46
N SER A 92 -10.35 -2.42 3.56
CA SER A 92 -10.06 -2.30 2.13
C SER A 92 -8.82 -1.46 1.83
N LEU A 93 -8.50 -0.46 2.66
CA LEU A 93 -7.30 0.36 2.51
C LEU A 93 -6.02 -0.47 2.70
N VAL A 94 -5.99 -1.32 3.73
CA VAL A 94 -4.86 -2.23 4.00
C VAL A 94 -4.69 -3.22 2.85
N VAL A 95 -5.80 -3.73 2.30
CA VAL A 95 -5.77 -4.56 1.08
C VAL A 95 -5.14 -3.80 -0.08
N GLY A 96 -5.61 -2.59 -0.37
CA GLY A 96 -5.09 -1.79 -1.49
C GLY A 96 -3.59 -1.52 -1.37
N LEU A 97 -3.10 -1.22 -0.16
CA LEU A 97 -1.67 -1.06 0.10
C LEU A 97 -0.90 -2.38 -0.09
N ALA A 98 -1.33 -3.45 0.55
CA ALA A 98 -0.68 -4.76 0.46
C ALA A 98 -0.62 -5.26 -1.00
N MET A 99 -1.74 -5.14 -1.72
CA MET A 99 -1.85 -5.49 -3.13
C MET A 99 -0.97 -4.61 -4.02
N GLY A 100 -0.90 -3.31 -3.75
CA GLY A 100 0.01 -2.39 -4.43
C GLY A 100 1.45 -2.86 -4.31
N PHE A 101 1.91 -3.14 -3.10
CA PHE A 101 3.27 -3.65 -2.86
C PHE A 101 3.53 -5.00 -3.54
N ALA A 102 2.56 -5.92 -3.53
CA ALA A 102 2.69 -7.23 -4.14
C ALA A 102 2.85 -7.16 -5.67
N VAL A 103 2.20 -6.20 -6.34
CA VAL A 103 2.21 -6.08 -7.80
C VAL A 103 3.42 -5.30 -8.34
N ILE A 104 4.05 -4.43 -7.52
CA ILE A 104 5.19 -3.60 -7.95
C ILE A 104 6.30 -4.41 -8.64
N PRO A 105 6.82 -5.51 -8.07
CA PRO A 105 7.92 -6.25 -8.68
C PRO A 105 7.55 -6.82 -10.06
N ILE A 106 6.32 -7.30 -10.21
CA ILE A 106 5.83 -7.89 -11.47
C ILE A 106 5.76 -6.83 -12.57
N ILE A 107 5.17 -5.65 -12.26
CA ILE A 107 5.10 -4.55 -13.21
C ILE A 107 6.50 -4.05 -13.55
N PHE A 108 7.36 -3.89 -12.53
CA PHE A 108 8.71 -3.37 -12.69
C PHE A 108 9.53 -4.24 -13.65
N THR A 109 9.63 -5.55 -13.42
CA THR A 109 10.43 -6.43 -14.27
C THR A 109 9.98 -6.41 -15.73
N ILE A 110 8.66 -6.49 -15.99
CA ILE A 110 8.14 -6.50 -17.36
C ILE A 110 8.31 -5.12 -18.04
N ALA A 111 8.17 -4.04 -17.28
CA ALA A 111 8.39 -2.68 -17.78
C ALA A 111 9.88 -2.42 -18.09
N GLU A 112 10.78 -2.90 -17.24
CA GLU A 112 12.23 -2.83 -17.44
C GLU A 112 12.66 -3.60 -18.68
N ASP A 113 12.16 -4.83 -18.86
CA ASP A 113 12.38 -5.62 -20.08
C ASP A 113 11.90 -4.86 -21.33
N SER A 114 10.74 -4.19 -21.23
CA SER A 114 10.18 -3.42 -22.34
C SER A 114 11.01 -2.19 -22.69
N LEU A 115 11.59 -1.52 -21.70
CA LEU A 115 12.47 -0.36 -21.87
C LEU A 115 13.82 -0.77 -22.47
N SER A 116 14.41 -1.85 -21.97
CA SER A 116 15.71 -2.36 -22.42
C SER A 116 15.67 -2.94 -23.84
N ASN A 117 14.49 -3.35 -24.32
CA ASN A 117 14.27 -3.83 -25.69
C ASN A 117 14.14 -2.70 -26.74
N VAL A 118 14.16 -1.42 -26.33
CA VAL A 118 14.15 -0.30 -27.28
C VAL A 118 15.46 -0.28 -28.07
N PRO A 119 15.43 -0.28 -29.41
CA PRO A 119 16.65 -0.27 -30.21
C PRO A 119 17.56 0.92 -29.92
N GLN A 120 18.83 0.64 -29.60
CA GLN A 120 19.80 1.68 -29.20
C GLN A 120 20.01 2.77 -30.26
N HIS A 121 19.82 2.47 -31.54
CA HIS A 121 19.96 3.43 -32.62
C HIS A 121 18.93 4.58 -32.55
N LEU A 122 17.73 4.33 -31.99
CA LEU A 122 16.73 5.38 -31.78
C LEU A 122 17.19 6.38 -30.73
N SER A 123 17.72 5.87 -29.61
CA SER A 123 18.26 6.70 -28.53
C SER A 123 19.52 7.46 -28.97
N ALA A 124 20.45 6.78 -29.64
CA ALA A 124 21.67 7.39 -30.15
C ALA A 124 21.39 8.45 -31.24
N GLY A 125 20.45 8.17 -32.15
CA GLY A 125 20.02 9.12 -33.18
C GLY A 125 19.37 10.37 -32.58
N SER A 126 18.55 10.21 -31.55
CA SER A 126 17.97 11.34 -30.81
C SER A 126 19.03 12.24 -30.17
N LEU A 127 20.03 11.64 -29.50
CA LEU A 127 21.13 12.38 -28.89
C LEU A 127 22.02 13.07 -29.94
N ALA A 128 22.26 12.43 -31.09
CA ALA A 128 23.02 13.01 -32.20
C ALA A 128 22.35 14.25 -32.82
N LEU A 129 21.02 14.34 -32.74
CA LEU A 129 20.25 15.51 -33.17
C LEU A 129 20.24 16.65 -32.12
N GLY A 130 21.03 16.53 -31.05
CA GLY A 130 21.12 17.53 -29.99
C GLY A 130 20.01 17.45 -28.93
N ALA A 131 19.26 16.34 -28.87
CA ALA A 131 18.26 16.15 -27.81
C ALA A 131 18.94 15.89 -26.46
N THR A 132 18.31 16.36 -25.38
CA THR A 132 18.76 16.04 -24.02
C THR A 132 18.36 14.60 -23.63
N PRO A 133 19.08 13.94 -22.70
CA PRO A 133 18.71 12.59 -22.23
C PRO A 133 17.27 12.49 -21.74
N TRP A 134 16.75 13.55 -21.12
CA TRP A 134 15.35 13.63 -20.68
C TRP A 134 14.37 13.68 -21.86
N GLN A 135 14.68 14.44 -22.90
CA GLN A 135 13.87 14.49 -24.13
C GLN A 135 13.89 13.14 -24.86
N THR A 136 15.05 12.50 -24.97
CA THR A 136 15.17 11.15 -25.55
C THR A 136 14.38 10.12 -24.75
N ALA A 137 14.46 10.16 -23.42
CA ALA A 137 13.69 9.27 -22.54
C ALA A 137 12.18 9.45 -22.75
N LEU A 138 11.66 10.68 -22.71
CA LEU A 138 10.23 10.93 -22.78
C LEU A 138 9.63 10.86 -24.18
N ARG A 139 10.37 11.25 -25.23
CA ARG A 139 9.84 11.38 -26.60
C ARG A 139 10.19 10.23 -27.52
N VAL A 140 11.21 9.43 -27.18
CA VAL A 140 11.67 8.31 -28.01
C VAL A 140 11.54 7.00 -27.26
N VAL A 141 12.22 6.85 -26.12
CA VAL A 141 12.26 5.57 -25.39
C VAL A 141 10.90 5.21 -24.81
N LEU A 142 10.25 6.13 -24.08
CA LEU A 142 8.98 5.87 -23.39
C LEU A 142 7.84 5.55 -24.38
N PRO A 143 7.64 6.28 -25.50
CA PRO A 143 6.60 5.94 -26.47
C PRO A 143 6.85 4.60 -27.16
N THR A 144 8.11 4.29 -27.51
CA THR A 144 8.47 3.01 -28.13
C THR A 144 8.28 1.82 -27.18
N ALA A 145 8.62 1.97 -25.89
CA ALA A 145 8.41 0.95 -24.86
C ALA A 145 6.95 0.89 -24.35
N SER A 146 6.12 1.89 -24.65
CA SER A 146 4.78 2.04 -24.07
C SER A 146 3.89 0.79 -24.22
N PRO A 147 3.85 0.05 -25.36
CA PRO A 147 3.01 -1.14 -25.45
C PRO A 147 3.41 -2.22 -24.43
N GLY A 148 4.71 -2.33 -24.14
CA GLY A 148 5.25 -3.25 -23.15
C GLY A 148 4.94 -2.82 -21.71
N ILE A 149 5.08 -1.53 -21.40
CA ILE A 149 4.71 -0.97 -20.09
C ILE A 149 3.21 -1.13 -19.83
N PHE A 150 2.35 -0.84 -20.81
CA PHE A 150 0.91 -1.08 -20.70
C PHE A 150 0.59 -2.57 -20.48
N SER A 151 1.32 -3.46 -21.15
CA SER A 151 1.19 -4.91 -20.93
C SER A 151 1.56 -5.31 -19.50
N ALA A 152 2.66 -4.76 -18.97
CA ALA A 152 3.11 -4.98 -17.60
C ALA A 152 2.04 -4.60 -16.58
N ILE A 153 1.46 -3.39 -16.73
CA ILE A 153 0.40 -2.88 -15.85
C ILE A 153 -0.84 -3.79 -15.91
N MET A 154 -1.23 -4.24 -17.11
CA MET A 154 -2.40 -5.11 -17.27
C MET A 154 -2.19 -6.50 -16.66
N ILE A 155 -1.01 -7.09 -16.85
CA ILE A 155 -0.66 -8.38 -16.23
C ILE A 155 -0.64 -8.25 -14.70
N GLY A 156 -0.02 -7.19 -14.18
CA GLY A 156 0.03 -6.91 -12.75
C GLY A 156 -1.37 -6.72 -12.14
N PHE A 157 -2.23 -5.95 -12.82
CA PHE A 157 -3.62 -5.75 -12.39
C PHE A 157 -4.44 -7.05 -12.43
N GLY A 158 -4.31 -7.84 -13.49
CA GLY A 158 -4.97 -9.14 -13.59
C GLY A 158 -4.54 -10.09 -12.46
N ARG A 159 -3.24 -10.08 -12.11
CA ARG A 159 -2.75 -10.80 -10.93
C ARG A 159 -3.36 -10.27 -9.64
N ALA A 160 -3.42 -8.96 -9.43
CA ALA A 160 -4.04 -8.41 -8.22
C ALA A 160 -5.51 -8.81 -8.05
N VAL A 161 -6.29 -8.79 -9.12
CA VAL A 161 -7.70 -9.24 -9.07
C VAL A 161 -7.80 -10.72 -8.71
N GLY A 162 -6.83 -11.54 -9.15
CA GLY A 162 -6.76 -12.97 -8.88
C GLY A 162 -6.13 -13.34 -7.53
N GLU A 163 -5.46 -12.42 -6.83
CA GLU A 163 -4.87 -12.67 -5.52
C GLU A 163 -5.96 -12.66 -4.43
N THR A 164 -6.55 -13.82 -4.20
CA THR A 164 -7.68 -13.99 -3.27
C THR A 164 -7.24 -14.09 -1.82
N MET A 165 -6.02 -14.61 -1.60
CA MET A 165 -5.52 -14.93 -0.26
C MET A 165 -5.12 -13.68 0.52
N ILE A 166 -4.47 -12.72 -0.14
CA ILE A 166 -4.12 -11.44 0.47
C ILE A 166 -5.39 -10.71 0.89
N VAL A 167 -6.40 -10.67 0.00
CA VAL A 167 -7.69 -10.02 0.27
C VAL A 167 -8.38 -10.70 1.45
N LEU A 168 -8.52 -12.02 1.45
CA LEU A 168 -9.15 -12.78 2.54
C LEU A 168 -8.48 -12.51 3.90
N MET A 169 -7.15 -12.52 3.93
CA MET A 169 -6.38 -12.31 5.16
C MET A 169 -6.45 -10.86 5.66
N ALA A 170 -6.40 -9.90 4.75
CA ALA A 170 -6.39 -8.47 5.10
C ALA A 170 -7.78 -7.90 5.40
N THR A 171 -8.86 -8.42 4.79
CA THR A 171 -10.25 -8.02 5.12
C THR A 171 -10.90 -8.87 6.19
N GLY A 172 -10.36 -10.06 6.49
CA GLY A 172 -10.91 -10.95 7.49
C GLY A 172 -12.23 -11.63 7.09
N ASN A 173 -12.57 -11.61 5.80
CA ASN A 173 -13.80 -12.18 5.25
C ASN A 173 -15.11 -11.54 5.75
N THR A 174 -15.08 -10.28 6.20
CA THR A 174 -16.28 -9.66 6.79
C THR A 174 -17.31 -9.32 5.70
N PRO A 175 -18.58 -9.80 5.80
CA PRO A 175 -19.61 -9.58 4.78
C PRO A 175 -20.28 -8.21 4.91
N VAL A 176 -19.49 -7.14 5.01
CA VAL A 176 -20.00 -5.77 5.12
C VAL A 176 -20.19 -5.19 3.72
N MET A 177 -21.41 -4.77 3.40
CA MET A 177 -21.76 -4.11 2.13
C MET A 177 -21.80 -2.59 2.30
N ASN A 178 -20.68 -2.00 2.70
CA ASN A 178 -20.55 -0.55 2.87
C ASN A 178 -19.48 -0.01 1.91
N TRP A 179 -19.73 1.15 1.30
CA TRP A 179 -18.79 1.81 0.38
C TRP A 179 -17.58 2.48 1.08
N SER A 180 -17.44 2.30 2.40
CA SER A 180 -16.33 2.86 3.17
C SER A 180 -15.06 2.03 2.96
N ILE A 181 -13.98 2.70 2.57
CA ILE A 181 -12.63 2.12 2.44
C ILE A 181 -12.04 1.63 3.77
N PHE A 182 -12.62 2.07 4.89
CA PHE A 182 -12.20 1.74 6.24
C PHE A 182 -12.87 0.47 6.79
N ASN A 183 -13.74 -0.16 6.01
CA ASN A 183 -14.36 -1.44 6.32
C ASN A 183 -13.74 -2.57 5.51
N GLY A 184 -13.82 -3.78 6.06
CA GLY A 184 -13.55 -5.02 5.33
C GLY A 184 -14.68 -5.37 4.36
N PHE A 185 -14.37 -6.23 3.39
CA PHE A 185 -15.32 -6.80 2.46
C PHE A 185 -15.03 -8.29 2.25
N ARG A 186 -16.03 -9.00 1.73
CA ARG A 186 -15.90 -10.40 1.34
C ARG A 186 -15.78 -10.50 -0.18
N ALA A 187 -14.61 -10.90 -0.66
CA ALA A 187 -14.39 -11.14 -2.08
C ALA A 187 -15.20 -12.35 -2.56
N LEU A 188 -15.79 -12.27 -3.75
CA LEU A 188 -16.53 -13.39 -4.36
C LEU A 188 -15.67 -14.64 -4.46
N SER A 189 -14.41 -14.48 -4.86
CA SER A 189 -13.45 -15.56 -4.99
C SER A 189 -13.10 -16.23 -3.65
N ALA A 190 -12.98 -15.44 -2.59
CA ALA A 190 -12.78 -15.94 -1.23
C ALA A 190 -14.04 -16.68 -0.73
N ASN A 191 -15.23 -16.16 -1.02
CA ASN A 191 -16.48 -16.81 -0.66
C ASN A 191 -16.62 -18.19 -1.32
N ILE A 192 -16.28 -18.29 -2.61
CA ILE A 192 -16.26 -19.55 -3.34
C ILE A 192 -15.24 -20.51 -2.73
N ALA A 193 -14.02 -20.05 -2.44
CA ALA A 193 -12.96 -20.91 -1.92
C ALA A 193 -13.27 -21.48 -0.52
N VAL A 194 -13.93 -20.70 0.34
CA VAL A 194 -14.22 -21.09 1.73
C VAL A 194 -15.54 -21.85 1.85
N GLU A 195 -16.62 -21.39 1.21
CA GLU A 195 -17.97 -21.96 1.42
C GLU A 195 -18.27 -23.15 0.50
N LEU A 196 -17.62 -23.28 -0.66
CA LEU A 196 -17.91 -24.37 -1.61
C LEU A 196 -17.59 -25.77 -1.05
N PRO A 197 -16.44 -26.00 -0.35
CA PRO A 197 -16.17 -27.30 0.27
C PRO A 197 -17.11 -27.64 1.43
N GLU A 198 -17.71 -26.63 2.07
CA GLU A 198 -18.60 -26.80 3.22
C GLU A 198 -20.09 -26.94 2.80
N ALA A 199 -20.42 -26.63 1.53
CA ALA A 199 -21.78 -26.66 1.04
C ALA A 199 -22.27 -28.08 0.70
N PRO A 200 -23.46 -28.50 1.16
CA PRO A 200 -24.03 -29.79 0.79
C PRO A 200 -24.24 -29.91 -0.73
N GLU A 201 -23.80 -31.03 -1.32
CA GLU A 201 -23.95 -31.28 -2.75
C GLU A 201 -25.42 -31.23 -3.19
N GLY A 202 -25.71 -30.47 -4.25
CA GLY A 202 -27.06 -30.31 -4.79
C GLY A 202 -27.96 -29.33 -4.02
N GLY A 203 -27.54 -28.84 -2.86
CA GLY A 203 -28.24 -27.83 -2.06
C GLY A 203 -28.29 -26.44 -2.72
N THR A 204 -29.14 -25.55 -2.19
CA THR A 204 -29.29 -24.18 -2.72
C THR A 204 -27.99 -23.39 -2.66
N LEU A 205 -27.24 -23.49 -1.55
CA LEU A 205 -25.96 -22.79 -1.38
C LEU A 205 -24.93 -23.23 -2.42
N PHE A 206 -24.81 -24.54 -2.67
CA PHE A 206 -23.91 -25.09 -3.68
C PHE A 206 -24.22 -24.54 -5.08
N ARG A 207 -25.50 -24.50 -5.46
CA ARG A 207 -25.94 -23.95 -6.76
C ARG A 207 -25.64 -22.46 -6.90
N VAL A 208 -25.83 -21.68 -5.82
CA VAL A 208 -25.54 -20.23 -5.80
C VAL A 208 -24.04 -19.97 -5.89
N LEU A 209 -23.20 -20.73 -5.18
CA LEU A 209 -21.74 -20.63 -5.26
C LEU A 209 -21.22 -20.99 -6.65
N PHE A 210 -21.80 -22.02 -7.28
CA PHE A 210 -21.45 -22.40 -8.65
C PHE A 210 -21.84 -21.31 -9.67
N LEU A 211 -23.02 -20.70 -9.51
CA LEU A 211 -23.43 -19.54 -10.31
C LEU A 211 -22.49 -18.34 -10.10
N ALA A 212 -22.10 -18.07 -8.85
CA ALA A 212 -21.15 -17.01 -8.52
C ALA A 212 -19.77 -17.26 -9.15
N ALA A 213 -19.30 -18.51 -9.17
CA ALA A 213 -18.06 -18.90 -9.84
C ALA A 213 -18.15 -18.71 -11.36
N LEU A 214 -19.29 -19.07 -11.98
CA LEU A 214 -19.53 -18.84 -13.40
C LEU A 214 -19.53 -17.33 -13.74
N LEU A 215 -20.19 -16.51 -12.92
CA LEU A 215 -20.22 -15.05 -13.08
C LEU A 215 -18.83 -14.44 -12.93
N LEU A 216 -18.06 -14.88 -11.93
CA LEU A 216 -16.69 -14.43 -11.72
C LEU A 216 -15.80 -14.81 -12.91
N PHE A 217 -15.95 -16.02 -13.44
CA PHE A 217 -15.23 -16.48 -14.63
C PHE A 217 -15.57 -15.61 -15.85
N ILE A 218 -16.85 -15.36 -16.13
CA ILE A 218 -17.28 -14.50 -17.24
C ILE A 218 -16.71 -13.09 -17.08
N MET A 219 -16.79 -12.51 -15.89
CA MET A 219 -16.27 -11.17 -15.62
C MET A 219 -14.75 -11.11 -15.86
N THR A 220 -14.00 -12.09 -15.33
CA THR A 220 -12.54 -12.16 -15.50
C THR A 220 -12.17 -12.34 -16.97
N PHE A 221 -12.90 -13.20 -17.69
CA PHE A 221 -12.72 -13.43 -19.12
C PHE A 221 -12.94 -12.16 -19.94
N VAL A 222 -14.01 -11.41 -19.67
CA VAL A 222 -14.30 -10.13 -20.33
C VAL A 222 -13.20 -9.12 -20.06
N VAL A 223 -12.80 -8.92 -18.80
CA VAL A 223 -11.75 -7.96 -18.43
C VAL A 223 -10.41 -8.31 -19.09
N ASN A 224 -10.00 -9.58 -19.03
CA ASN A 224 -8.75 -10.04 -19.66
C ASN A 224 -8.81 -9.90 -21.19
N THR A 225 -9.96 -10.17 -21.81
CA THR A 225 -10.14 -10.01 -23.26
C THR A 225 -10.04 -8.54 -23.66
N VAL A 226 -10.68 -7.63 -22.92
CA VAL A 226 -10.60 -6.18 -23.15
C VAL A 226 -9.16 -5.69 -22.98
N ALA A 227 -8.45 -6.16 -21.94
CA ALA A 227 -7.05 -5.82 -21.71
C ALA A 227 -6.16 -6.23 -22.90
N GLU A 228 -6.31 -7.45 -23.41
CA GLU A 228 -5.54 -7.92 -24.57
C GLU A 228 -5.91 -7.15 -25.85
N LEU A 229 -7.19 -6.82 -26.06
CA LEU A 229 -7.61 -6.00 -27.20
C LEU A 229 -6.98 -4.60 -27.18
N VAL A 230 -6.91 -3.96 -26.02
CA VAL A 230 -6.25 -2.65 -25.83
C VAL A 230 -4.76 -2.76 -26.14
N ARG A 231 -4.09 -3.80 -25.61
CA ARG A 231 -2.68 -4.09 -25.88
C ARG A 231 -2.41 -4.24 -27.39
N LEU A 232 -3.24 -5.00 -28.10
CA LEU A 232 -3.11 -5.20 -29.55
C LEU A 232 -3.31 -3.91 -30.36
N ARG A 233 -4.23 -3.03 -29.92
CA ARG A 233 -4.42 -1.71 -30.56
C ARG A 233 -3.22 -0.80 -30.36
N LEU A 234 -2.68 -0.72 -29.14
CA LEU A 234 -1.49 0.07 -28.83
C LEU A 234 -0.28 -0.42 -29.65
N ARG A 235 -0.04 -1.73 -29.66
CA ARG A 235 1.06 -2.32 -30.46
C ARG A 235 0.93 -2.03 -31.95
N ARG A 236 -0.28 -1.99 -32.50
CA ARG A 236 -0.49 -1.62 -33.92
C ARG A 236 -0.19 -0.15 -34.16
N LYS A 237 -0.67 0.75 -33.30
CA LYS A 237 -0.47 2.20 -33.45
C LYS A 237 1.00 2.59 -33.42
N PHE A 238 1.80 1.96 -32.56
CA PHE A 238 3.23 2.26 -32.39
C PHE A 238 4.17 1.42 -33.25
N ARG A 239 3.66 0.49 -34.07
CA ARG A 239 4.48 -0.24 -35.07
C ARG A 239 4.78 0.60 -36.32
N TYR A 240 4.00 1.65 -36.55
CA TYR A 240 4.11 2.52 -37.73
C TYR A 240 4.89 3.81 -37.47
N LEU A 241 5.38 4.01 -36.25
CA LEU A 241 6.30 5.09 -35.86
C LEU A 241 7.70 4.49 -35.67
#